data_AF-A0A2V6KKT2-F1
#
_entry.id   AF-A0A2V6KKT2-F1
#
_cell.length_a   1.000
_cell.length_b   1.000
_cell.length_c   1.000
_cell.angle_alpha   90.00
_cell.angle_beta   90.00
_cell.angle_gamma   90.00
#
_symmetry.space_group_name_H-M   'P 1'
#
loop_
_entity.id
_entity.type
_entity.pdbx_description
1 polymer ?
#
loop_
_entity_poly.entity_id
_entity_poly.type
_entity_poly.pdbx_seq_one_letter_code
_entity_poly.pdbx_strand_id
1 'polypeptide(L)' 'YIRGKLEHGKFTPVGRQESHALFGLSQSNALLRLAVGQSLRVGEIVDVQIWD' A
#
# COMPACT_ATOMS: atom_id res chain seq x y z
N TYR A 1 2.24 -7.58 2.38
CA TYR A 1 1.34 -6.43 2.21
C TYR A 1 2.17 -5.18 2.02
N ILE A 2 1.74 -4.28 1.15
CA ILE A 2 2.34 -2.97 0.94
C ILE A 2 1.43 -1.92 1.57
N ARG A 3 1.99 -1.06 2.41
CA ARG A 3 1.31 0.05 3.08
C ARG A 3 1.28 1.26 2.19
N GLY A 4 0.13 1.93 2.12
CA GLY A 4 -0.04 3.11 1.28
C GLY A 4 -1.20 4.00 1.69
N LYS A 5 -1.36 5.09 0.94
CA LYS A 5 -2.54 5.92 0.94
C LYS A 5 -3.36 5.64 -0.31
N LEU A 6 -4.67 5.49 -0.13
CA LEU A 6 -5.64 5.59 -1.20
C LEU A 6 -6.29 6.98 -1.14
N GLU A 7 -6.04 7.79 -2.17
CA GLU A 7 -6.66 9.11 -2.32
C GLU A 7 -7.16 9.23 -3.77
N HIS A 8 -8.41 9.65 -3.94
CA HIS A 8 -9.05 9.81 -5.26
C HIS A 8 -8.94 8.56 -6.16
N GLY A 9 -9.04 7.37 -5.58
CA GLY A 9 -8.91 6.09 -6.31
C GLY A 9 -7.49 5.71 -6.73
N LYS A 10 -6.46 6.48 -6.33
CA LYS A 10 -5.06 6.19 -6.59
C LYS A 10 -4.36 5.69 -5.33
N PHE A 11 -3.87 4.45 -5.38
CA PHE A 11 -3.03 3.91 -4.32
C PHE A 11 -1.58 4.37 -4.50
N THR A 12 -0.99 4.94 -3.44
CA THR A 12 0.42 5.35 -3.41
C THR A 12 1.11 4.70 -2.21
N PRO A 13 2.15 3.87 -2.43
CA PRO A 13 2.94 3.30 -1.34
C PRO A 13 3.55 4.41 -0.48
N VAL A 14 3.51 4.27 0.85
CA VAL A 14 4.08 5.27 1.77
C VAL A 14 5.29 4.72 2.51
N GLY A 15 6.35 5.52 2.57
CA GLY A 15 7.54 5.25 3.36
C GLY A 15 8.23 3.91 3.06
N ARG A 16 9.06 3.49 4.00
CA ARG A 16 9.81 2.24 3.97
C ARG A 16 8.89 1.08 4.36
N GLN A 17 8.90 0.01 3.57
CA GLN A 17 7.98 -1.12 3.75
C GLN A 17 8.46 -2.17 4.77
N GLU A 18 9.61 -1.97 5.40
CA GLU A 18 10.17 -2.83 6.44
C GLU A 18 9.30 -2.84 7.71
N SER A 19 9.25 -3.98 8.40
CA SER A 19 8.39 -4.19 9.58
C SER A 19 8.65 -3.19 10.71
N HIS A 20 9.89 -2.73 10.88
CA HIS A 20 10.30 -1.80 11.93
C HIS A 20 10.03 -0.33 11.58
N ALA A 21 9.56 -0.04 10.36
CA ALA A 21 9.15 1.31 9.96
C ALA A 21 7.74 1.63 10.48
N LEU A 22 7.62 1.74 11.81
CA LEU A 22 6.37 2.08 12.50
C LEU A 22 5.82 3.45 12.07
N PHE A 23 6.70 4.37 11.67
CA PHE A 23 6.31 5.68 11.16
C PHE A 23 5.50 5.62 9.85
N GLY A 24 5.67 4.57 9.05
CA GLY A 24 4.85 4.35 7.85
C GLY A 24 3.41 3.94 8.15
N LEU A 25 3.13 3.40 9.34
CA LEU A 25 1.78 2.98 9.75
C LEU A 25 0.87 4.18 10.04
N SER A 26 1.38 5.24 10.67
CA SER A 26 0.58 6.43 10.98
C SER A 26 0.17 7.22 9.73
N GLN A 27 0.83 6.98 8.60
CA GLN A 27 0.57 7.70 7.35
C GLN A 27 -0.19 6.85 6.31
N SER A 28 -0.44 5.56 6.55
CA SER A 28 -1.19 4.71 5.62
C SER A 28 -2.65 4.59 6.04
N ASN A 29 -3.57 4.64 5.08
CA ASN A 29 -4.99 4.33 5.27
C ASN A 29 -5.44 3.06 4.51
N ALA A 30 -4.51 2.44 3.77
CA ALA A 30 -4.81 1.28 2.94
C ALA A 30 -3.63 0.29 2.87
N LEU A 31 -3.96 -0.99 2.72
CA LEU A 31 -3.02 -2.06 2.41
C LEU A 31 -3.31 -2.67 1.05
N LEU A 32 -2.24 -2.87 0.28
CA LEU A 32 -2.24 -3.64 -0.95
C LEU A 32 -1.66 -5.04 -0.69
N ARG A 33 -2.41 -6.09 -1.03
CA ARG A 33 -1.90 -7.46 -0.97
C ARG A 33 -1.19 -7.80 -2.27
N LEU A 34 0.05 -8.27 -2.16
CA LEU A 34 0.80 -8.84 -3.27
C LEU A 34 1.02 -10.33 -3.01
N ALA A 35 0.83 -11.15 -4.04
CA ALA A 35 1.26 -12.54 -4.02
C ALA A 35 2.79 -12.64 -4.12
N VAL A 36 3.34 -13.77 -3.67
CA VAL A 36 4.79 -14.01 -3.76
C VAL A 36 5.21 -14.03 -5.23
N GLY A 37 6.23 -13.23 -5.57
CA GLY A 37 6.71 -13.07 -6.95
C GLY A 37 5.87 -12.16 -7.83
N GLN A 38 4.73 -11.65 -7.34
CA GLN A 38 3.92 -10.69 -8.08
C GLN A 38 4.62 -9.32 -8.14
N SER A 39 4.68 -8.77 -9.35
CA SER A 39 5.13 -7.41 -9.61
C SER A 39 3.99 -6.62 -10.23
N LEU A 40 3.80 -5.38 -9.80
CA LEU A 40 2.81 -4.47 -10.36
C LEU A 40 3.48 -3.33 -11.09
N ARG A 41 2.77 -2.78 -12.07
CA ARG A 41 3.17 -1.56 -12.78
C ARG A 41 2.26 -0.40 -12.40
N VAL A 42 2.78 0.82 -12.58
CA VAL A 42 1.97 2.03 -12.40
C VAL A 42 0.81 2.00 -13.39
N GLY A 43 -0.40 2.29 -12.90
CA GLY A 43 -1.62 2.30 -13.71
C GLY A 43 -2.39 0.98 -13.72
N GLU A 44 -1.86 -0.08 -13.12
CA GLU A 44 -2.63 -1.30 -12.95
C GLU A 44 -3.73 -1.13 -11.90
N ILE A 45 -4.90 -1.70 -12.19
CA ILE A 45 -6.03 -1.73 -11.27
C ILE A 45 -5.77 -2.86 -10.25
N VAL A 46 -5.89 -2.52 -8.97
CA VAL A 46 -5.64 -3.44 -7.87
C VAL A 46 -6.68 -3.28 -6.78
N ASP A 47 -6.97 -4.38 -6.10
CA ASP A 47 -7.76 -4.37 -4.88
C ASP A 47 -6.90 -3.94 -3.69
N VAL A 48 -7.41 -2.99 -2.93
CA VAL A 48 -6.81 -2.50 -1.70
C VAL A 48 -7.79 -2.64 -0.54
N GLN A 49 -7.25 -2.97 0.63
CA GLN A 49 -8.02 -3.00 1.86
C GLN A 49 -7.88 -1.64 2.54
N ILE A 50 -8.99 -0.93 2.74
CA ILE A 50 -9.06 0.39 3.39
C ILE A 50 -9.49 0.21 4.85
N TRP A 51 -8.87 0.99 5.73
CA TRP A 51 -9.03 0.92 7.17
C TRP A 51 -9.43 2.33 7.60
N ASP A 52 -10.63 2.49 8.19
CA ASP A 52 -11.10 3.75 8.77
C ASP A 52 -10.50 3.95 10.18
#